data_AF-A0A831QI18-F1
#
_entry.id   AF-A0A831QI18-F1
#
_cell.length_a   1.000
_cell.length_b   1.000
_cell.length_c   1.000
_cell.angle_alpha   90.00
_cell.angle_beta   90.00
_cell.angle_gamma   90.00
#
_symmetry.space_group_name_H-M   'P 1'
#
loop_
_entity.id
_entity.type
_entity.pdbx_description
1 polymer ?
#
loop_
_entity_poly.entity_id
_entity_poly.type
_entity_poly.pdbx_seq_one_letter_code
_entity_poly.pdbx_strand_id
1 'polypeptide(L)'
;MTSKSKEARIEQKTYWETKLEQRLGALAEKGVDPKKAAKDPAVKKIRAYLRETDARLKAISSLETKAEEMARKKAEKANAPKTEKGKKGKAKQEGQEVSKRQQKKKKKKEAKA
;
A
#
# COMPACT_ATOMS: atom_id res chain seq x y z
N MET A 1 6.24 8.41 -7.36
CA MET A 1 5.41 8.96 -6.26
C MET A 1 5.65 8.13 -5.01
N THR A 2 6.76 8.38 -4.34
CA THR A 2 7.17 7.67 -3.11
C THR A 2 6.19 8.06 -2.02
N SER A 3 5.23 7.18 -1.75
CA SER A 3 4.32 7.29 -0.62
C SER A 3 5.15 7.43 0.64
N LYS A 4 5.23 8.65 1.16
CA LYS A 4 5.87 8.98 2.43
C LYS A 4 5.44 7.95 3.49
N SER A 5 6.42 7.37 4.19
CA SER A 5 6.25 6.31 5.20
C SER A 5 5.13 6.63 6.20
N LYS A 6 4.66 5.61 6.92
CA LYS A 6 3.68 5.77 8.01
C LYS A 6 4.12 6.87 9.00
N GLU A 7 5.39 6.87 9.37
CA GLU A 7 6.03 7.88 10.22
C GLU A 7 5.89 9.29 9.66
N ALA A 8 6.25 9.51 8.40
CA ALA A 8 6.11 10.82 7.76
C ALA A 8 4.65 11.31 7.64
N ARG A 9 3.68 10.40 7.67
CA ARG A 9 2.25 10.75 7.76
C ARG A 9 1.83 11.10 9.17
N ILE A 10 2.40 10.45 10.19
CA ILE A 10 2.19 10.81 11.60
C ILE A 10 2.77 12.20 11.86
N GLU A 11 3.98 12.50 11.40
CA GLU A 11 4.59 13.83 11.51
C GLU A 11 3.78 14.93 10.80
N GLN A 12 3.21 14.62 9.63
CA GLN A 12 2.30 15.54 8.96
C GLN A 12 1.05 15.80 9.78
N LYS A 13 0.50 14.77 10.42
CA LYS A 13 -0.66 14.90 11.29
C LYS A 13 -0.36 15.83 12.46
N THR A 14 0.74 15.60 13.18
CA THR A 14 1.14 16.45 14.32
C THR A 14 1.41 17.89 13.89
N TYR A 15 2.03 18.10 12.73
CA TYR A 15 2.22 19.44 12.16
C TYR A 15 0.88 20.15 11.89
N TRP A 16 -0.11 19.45 11.35
CA TRP A 16 -1.42 20.05 11.09
C TRP A 16 -2.25 20.26 12.35
N GLU A 17 -2.12 19.39 13.36
CA GLU A 17 -2.77 19.55 14.67
C GLU A 17 -2.24 20.79 15.40
N THR A 18 -0.92 20.91 15.52
CA THR A 18 -0.29 22.10 16.14
C THR A 18 -0.68 23.40 15.42
N LYS A 19 -0.73 23.37 14.09
CA LYS A 19 -1.17 24.52 13.29
C LYS A 19 -2.65 24.85 13.47
N LEU A 20 -3.50 23.84 13.69
CA LEU A 20 -4.91 24.03 14.00
C LEU A 20 -5.06 24.71 15.36
N GLU A 21 -4.35 24.25 16.37
CA GLU A 21 -4.38 24.80 17.73
C GLU A 21 -3.91 26.26 17.74
N GLN A 22 -2.79 26.56 17.08
CA GLN A 22 -2.29 27.94 16.92
C GLN A 22 -3.34 28.85 16.28
N ARG A 23 -4.02 28.38 15.22
CA ARG A 23 -5.05 29.17 14.54
C ARG A 23 -6.28 29.38 15.42
N LEU A 24 -6.70 28.37 16.17
CA LEU A 24 -7.82 28.47 17.09
C LEU A 24 -7.50 29.40 18.26
N GLY A 25 -6.29 29.33 18.83
CA GLY A 25 -5.82 30.26 19.85
C GLY A 25 -5.83 31.70 19.37
N ALA A 26 -5.25 31.97 18.19
CA ALA A 26 -5.25 33.30 17.60
C ALA A 26 -6.67 33.84 17.26
N LEU A 27 -7.64 32.96 17.02
CA LEU A 27 -9.05 33.37 16.83
C LEU A 27 -9.75 33.63 18.16
N ALA A 28 -9.45 32.83 19.19
CA ALA A 28 -9.97 33.03 20.54
C ALA A 28 -9.46 34.35 21.16
N GLU A 29 -8.17 34.66 21.00
CA GLU A 29 -7.57 35.95 21.41
C GLU A 29 -8.24 37.15 20.74
N LYS A 30 -8.72 36.97 19.51
CA LYS A 30 -9.48 38.00 18.75
C LYS A 30 -10.96 38.06 19.13
N GLY A 31 -11.40 37.28 20.12
CA GLY A 31 -12.80 37.22 20.56
C GLY A 31 -13.74 36.59 19.53
N VAL A 32 -13.22 35.77 18.59
CA VAL A 32 -14.05 35.12 17.59
C VAL A 32 -14.82 33.95 18.22
N ASP A 33 -16.15 33.98 18.12
CA ASP A 33 -17.02 32.89 18.57
C ASP A 33 -16.58 31.54 17.95
N PRO A 34 -16.51 30.44 18.74
CA PRO A 34 -16.17 29.11 18.25
C PRO A 34 -16.95 28.66 16.99
N LYS A 35 -18.23 29.03 16.87
CA LYS A 35 -19.07 28.75 15.69
C LYS A 35 -18.60 29.50 14.45
N LYS A 36 -18.12 30.72 14.62
CA LYS A 36 -17.51 31.51 13.53
C LYS A 36 -16.10 31.02 13.22
N ALA A 37 -15.31 30.65 14.23
CA ALA A 37 -14.00 30.04 14.06
C ALA A 37 -14.07 28.71 13.29
N ALA A 38 -15.10 27.89 13.51
CA ALA A 38 -15.34 26.68 12.73
C ALA A 38 -15.65 26.94 11.24
N LYS A 39 -16.12 28.15 10.92
CA LYS A 39 -16.39 28.58 9.53
C LYS A 39 -15.15 29.18 8.85
N ASP A 40 -14.10 29.52 9.59
CA ASP A 40 -12.85 30.09 9.07
C ASP A 40 -12.24 29.19 7.97
N PRO A 41 -11.91 29.75 6.79
CA PRO A 41 -11.38 28.98 5.68
C PRO A 41 -10.07 28.25 6.00
N ALA A 42 -9.19 28.84 6.82
CA ALA A 42 -7.93 28.21 7.20
C ALA A 42 -8.17 27.01 8.13
N VAL A 43 -9.06 27.16 9.13
CA VAL A 43 -9.49 26.06 10.01
C VAL A 43 -10.10 24.92 9.19
N LYS A 44 -10.97 25.21 8.22
CA LYS A 44 -11.55 24.19 7.32
C LYS A 44 -10.49 23.47 6.50
N LYS A 45 -9.54 24.22 5.93
CA LYS A 45 -8.44 23.66 5.13
C LYS A 45 -7.56 22.74 5.96
N ILE A 46 -7.18 23.15 7.17
CA ILE A 46 -6.36 22.33 8.08
C ILE A 46 -7.09 21.04 8.47
N ARG A 47 -8.38 21.15 8.84
CA ARG A 47 -9.21 19.97 9.13
C ARG A 47 -9.35 19.02 7.93
N ALA A 48 -9.40 19.55 6.71
CA ALA A 48 -9.43 18.72 5.51
C ALA A 48 -8.13 17.92 5.35
N TYR A 49 -6.96 18.54 5.56
CA TYR A 49 -5.68 17.83 5.52
C TYR A 49 -5.54 16.77 6.62
N LEU A 50 -6.07 17.04 7.82
CA LEU A 50 -6.11 16.03 8.89
C LEU A 50 -6.93 14.81 8.48
N ARG A 51 -8.13 15.02 7.92
CA ARG A 51 -8.98 13.92 7.43
C ARG A 51 -8.31 13.11 6.32
N GLU A 52 -7.64 13.79 5.39
CA GLU A 52 -6.90 13.10 4.31
C GLU A 52 -5.74 12.28 4.87
N THR A 53 -5.00 12.82 5.84
CA THR A 53 -3.88 12.15 6.48
C THR A 53 -4.35 10.93 7.27
N ASP A 54 -5.44 11.07 8.03
CA ASP A 54 -6.07 9.96 8.75
C ASP A 54 -6.57 8.87 7.81
N ALA A 55 -7.19 9.24 6.68
CA ALA A 55 -7.64 8.27 5.68
C ALA A 55 -6.46 7.46 5.12
N ARG A 56 -5.32 8.12 4.86
CA ARG A 56 -4.10 7.45 4.41
C ARG A 56 -3.51 6.54 5.49
N LEU A 57 -3.47 6.98 6.74
CA LEU A 57 -3.00 6.14 7.86
C LEU A 57 -3.88 4.89 8.03
N LYS A 58 -5.21 5.04 7.93
CA LYS A 58 -6.15 3.91 7.95
C LYS A 58 -5.88 2.94 6.80
N ALA A 59 -5.66 3.45 5.59
CA ALA A 59 -5.33 2.60 4.44
C ALA A 59 -4.03 1.81 4.68
N ILE A 60 -2.98 2.46 5.21
CA ILE A 60 -1.72 1.78 5.56
C ILE A 60 -1.97 0.67 6.60
N SER A 61 -2.70 0.97 7.68
CA SER A 61 -3.03 -0.05 8.70
C SER A 61 -3.83 -1.23 8.14
N SER A 62 -4.75 -0.97 7.20
CA SER A 62 -5.53 -2.02 6.52
C SER A 62 -4.67 -2.90 5.60
N LEU A 63 -3.55 -2.37 5.10
CA LEU A 63 -2.60 -3.12 4.29
C LEU A 63 -1.66 -3.94 5.17
N GLU A 64 -1.21 -3.39 6.31
CA GLU A 64 -0.41 -4.09 7.31
C GLU A 64 -1.15 -5.32 7.84
N THR A 65 -2.41 -5.16 8.25
CA THR A 65 -3.26 -6.28 8.72
C THR A 65 -3.45 -7.37 7.66
N LYS A 66 -3.73 -7.00 6.41
CA LYS A 66 -3.83 -7.97 5.30
C LYS A 66 -2.50 -8.69 5.04
N ALA A 67 -1.38 -7.99 5.16
CA ALA A 67 -0.06 -8.60 5.00
C ALA A 67 0.22 -9.62 6.11
N GLU A 68 -0.13 -9.30 7.36
CA GLU A 68 -0.03 -10.22 8.49
C GLU A 68 -0.92 -11.46 8.32
N GLU A 69 -2.18 -11.29 7.90
CA GLU A 69 -3.08 -12.41 7.61
C GLU A 69 -2.52 -13.32 6.50
N MET A 70 -1.99 -12.73 5.44
CA MET A 70 -1.38 -13.48 4.34
C MET A 70 -0.10 -14.19 4.79
N ALA A 71 0.70 -13.59 5.69
CA ALA A 71 1.87 -14.23 6.28
C ALA A 71 1.48 -15.42 7.16
N ARG A 72 0.44 -15.28 8.00
CA ARG A 72 -0.10 -16.39 8.80
C ARG A 72 -0.59 -17.53 7.93
N LYS A 73 -1.41 -17.24 6.91
CA LYS A 73 -1.89 -18.27 5.95
C LYS A 73 -0.75 -18.95 5.20
N LYS A 74 0.33 -18.22 4.88
CA LYS A 74 1.53 -18.83 4.27
C LYS A 74 2.29 -19.70 5.25
N ALA A 75 2.44 -19.28 6.50
CA ALA A 75 3.09 -20.07 7.55
C ALA A 75 2.29 -21.34 7.88
N GLU A 76 0.97 -21.25 7.98
CA GLU A 76 0.07 -22.40 8.15
C GLU A 76 0.18 -23.38 6.98
N LYS A 77 0.21 -22.89 5.73
CA LYS A 77 0.42 -23.74 4.54
C LYS A 77 1.82 -24.35 4.47
N ALA A 78 2.83 -23.68 5.01
CA ALA A 78 4.20 -24.20 5.06
C ALA A 78 4.37 -25.27 6.16
N ASN A 79 3.63 -25.14 7.26
CA ASN A 79 3.62 -26.09 8.38
C ASN A 79 2.59 -27.22 8.19
N ALA A 80 1.63 -27.07 7.27
CA ALA A 80 0.76 -28.17 6.88
C ALA A 80 1.65 -29.30 6.32
N PRO A 81 1.54 -30.54 6.84
CA PRO A 81 2.29 -31.65 6.31
C PRO A 81 1.98 -31.73 4.81
N LYS A 82 3.03 -31.68 3.98
CA LYS A 82 2.94 -31.96 2.55
C LYS A 82 2.37 -33.37 2.45
N THR A 83 1.05 -33.48 2.33
CA THR A 83 0.42 -34.76 2.03
C THR A 83 1.07 -35.22 0.75
N GLU A 84 1.76 -36.36 0.82
CA GLU A 84 2.36 -37.04 -0.31
C GLU A 84 1.25 -37.37 -1.33
N LYS A 85 0.84 -36.39 -2.13
CA LYS A 85 0.16 -36.64 -3.39
C LYS A 85 1.24 -36.75 -4.45
N GLY A 86 1.77 -37.97 -4.56
CA GLY A 86 2.39 -38.47 -5.78
C GLY A 86 3.91 -38.38 -5.85
N LYS A 87 4.60 -39.30 -5.18
CA LYS A 87 5.79 -39.92 -5.78
C LYS A 87 5.36 -40.69 -7.05
N LYS A 88 5.13 -39.99 -8.15
CA LYS A 88 5.11 -40.58 -9.50
C LYS A 88 5.56 -39.49 -10.47
N GLY A 89 6.86 -39.42 -10.72
CA GLY A 89 7.40 -38.45 -11.69
C GLY A 89 8.85 -38.00 -11.52
N LYS A 90 9.65 -38.60 -10.63
CA LYS A 90 11.12 -38.52 -10.76
C LYS A 90 11.59 -39.66 -11.66
N ALA A 91 11.35 -39.57 -12.96
CA ALA A 91 12.05 -40.33 -14.01
C ALA A 91 11.45 -40.02 -15.39
N LYS A 92 11.89 -38.92 -16.03
CA LYS A 92 12.12 -38.76 -17.48
C LYS A 92 12.44 -37.29 -17.73
N GLN A 93 13.73 -37.00 -17.80
CA GLN A 93 14.43 -36.71 -19.05
C GLN A 93 14.27 -35.26 -19.44
N GLU A 94 15.35 -34.52 -19.21
CA GLU A 94 16.00 -33.65 -20.19
C GLU A 94 15.30 -33.67 -21.57
N GLY A 95 14.40 -32.72 -21.75
CA GLY A 95 13.73 -32.47 -23.01
C GLY A 95 13.32 -31.03 -22.99
N GLN A 96 14.25 -30.14 -23.33
CA GLN A 96 13.92 -28.78 -23.72
C GLN A 96 12.93 -28.84 -24.89
N GLU A 97 11.64 -28.84 -24.59
CA GLU A 97 10.63 -28.47 -25.59
C GLU A 97 10.77 -26.98 -25.86
N VAL A 98 11.62 -26.71 -26.85
CA VAL A 98 11.81 -25.44 -27.52
C VAL A 98 10.45 -24.75 -27.68
N SER A 99 10.26 -23.64 -26.96
CA SER A 99 9.01 -22.86 -26.97
C SER A 99 8.55 -22.58 -28.40
N LYS A 100 7.22 -22.61 -28.66
CA LYS A 100 6.60 -22.21 -29.95
C LYS A 100 7.20 -20.92 -30.53
N ARG A 101 7.66 -20.00 -29.68
CA ARG A 101 8.32 -18.75 -30.07
C ARG A 101 9.67 -18.97 -30.77
N GLN A 102 10.47 -19.94 -30.32
CA GLN A 102 11.76 -20.30 -30.92
C GLN A 102 11.57 -21.05 -32.25
N GLN A 103 10.54 -21.89 -32.36
CA GLN A 103 10.19 -22.55 -33.63
C GLN A 103 9.78 -21.56 -34.73
N LYS A 104 8.96 -20.54 -34.37
CA LYS A 104 8.55 -19.48 -35.31
C LYS A 104 9.73 -18.62 -35.77
N LYS A 105 10.75 -18.43 -34.91
CA LYS A 105 11.96 -17.65 -35.22
C LYS A 105 12.90 -18.41 -36.17
N LYS A 106 12.98 -19.74 -36.07
CA LYS A 106 13.75 -20.58 -37.01
C LYS A 106 13.11 -20.62 -38.39
N LYS A 107 11.79 -20.86 -38.49
CA LYS A 107 11.06 -20.82 -39.77
C LYS A 107 11.21 -19.47 -40.51
N LYS A 108 11.24 -18.35 -39.78
CA LYS A 108 11.43 -17.01 -40.38
C LYS A 108 12.86 -16.76 -40.87
N LYS A 109 13.86 -17.48 -40.34
CA LYS A 109 15.25 -17.41 -40.81
C LYS A 109 15.47 -18.30 -42.03
N GLU A 110 14.84 -19.48 -42.08
CA GLU A 110 14.93 -20.39 -43.24
C GLU A 110 14.17 -19.86 -44.46
N ALA A 111 13.05 -19.14 -44.29
CA ALA A 111 12.32 -18.52 -45.40
C ALA A 111 12.96 -17.22 -45.95
N LYS A 112 14.16 -16.87 -45.47
CA LYS A 112 14.91 -15.67 -45.89
C LYS A 112 16.32 -15.99 -46.41
N ALA A 113 16.67 -17.27 -46.52
CA ALA A 113 17.83 -17.77 -47.26
C ALA A 113 17.34 -18.32 -48.59
#